data_AF-A0A6M8W592-F1
#
_entry.id   AF-A0A6M8W592-F1
#
_cell.length_a   1.000
_cell.length_b   1.000
_cell.length_c   1.000
_cell.angle_alpha   90.00
_cell.angle_beta   90.00
_cell.angle_gamma   90.00
#
_symmetry.space_group_name_H-M   'P 1'
#
loop_
_entity.id
_entity.type
_entity.pdbx_description
1 polymer ?
#
loop_
_entity_poly.entity_id
_entity_poly.type
_entity_poly.pdbx_seq_one_letter_code
_entity_poly.pdbx_strand_id
1 'polypeptide(L)'
;MDTPTMTERTEHAKKLHSHIAKILHVGEKIDRDKALHTILLYGGMLAETLFEYEEPDIVMEQTFFRIADLLETEPEQVEIEQLLEFLPDMVEMDFFTEKGRHIAREAENQLDKGLDDVHEIVIGLIISDFPEWHEHGAIDMTVARCLRVLMETVITCAIFETAASEFCDILIDDFISEGWGVDISLAALAALAAVYGLEGIAEQKKNAAVTEDDKRKLHDDLVKVMQGEVNRHATGKDSKWTALNPVNDEQDNSHYHEMLEELREPIEDFFEHVGFGDLMGRAVAVAKAAGRLVAASTADDGGYMPGPVGQMIVLRGLHAALSKREDA
;
A
#
# COMPACT_ATOMS: atom_id res chain seq x y z
N MET A 1 5.24 21.14 -35.21
CA MET A 1 6.02 19.90 -35.04
C MET A 1 5.50 19.31 -33.73
N ASP A 2 4.76 18.19 -33.74
CA ASP A 2 4.36 17.40 -32.54
C ASP A 2 3.47 16.18 -32.89
N THR A 3 3.61 15.59 -34.08
CA THR A 3 2.85 14.40 -34.49
C THR A 3 3.45 13.04 -34.09
N PRO A 4 4.78 12.88 -33.89
CA PRO A 4 5.36 11.60 -33.46
C PRO A 4 4.94 11.20 -32.04
N THR A 5 5.01 12.14 -31.09
CA THR A 5 4.78 11.91 -29.66
C THR A 5 3.36 11.44 -29.34
N MET A 6 2.35 11.98 -30.03
CA MET A 6 0.95 11.57 -29.83
C MET A 6 0.68 10.15 -30.36
N THR A 7 1.34 9.75 -31.45
CA THR A 7 1.22 8.40 -32.03
C THR A 7 1.88 7.36 -31.14
N GLU A 8 3.06 7.69 -30.59
CA GLU A 8 3.80 6.85 -29.65
C GLU A 8 3.02 6.64 -28.34
N ARG A 9 2.51 7.71 -27.72
CA ARG A 9 1.67 7.62 -26.52
C ARG A 9 0.43 6.75 -26.75
N THR A 10 -0.21 6.86 -27.92
CA THR A 10 -1.38 6.02 -28.26
C THR A 10 -1.02 4.54 -28.39
N GLU A 11 0.14 4.21 -28.95
CA GLU A 11 0.61 2.82 -29.05
C GLU A 11 0.97 2.26 -27.67
N HIS A 12 1.63 3.06 -26.83
CA HIS A 12 1.95 2.69 -25.46
C HIS A 12 0.71 2.51 -24.60
N ALA A 13 -0.29 3.39 -24.70
CA ALA A 13 -1.58 3.23 -24.03
C ALA A 13 -2.23 1.87 -24.36
N LYS A 14 -2.21 1.46 -25.64
CA LYS A 14 -2.72 0.13 -26.04
C LYS A 14 -1.92 -1.04 -25.46
N LYS A 15 -0.59 -0.93 -25.42
CA LYS A 15 0.28 -1.94 -24.82
C LYS A 15 0.02 -2.06 -23.32
N LEU A 16 -0.10 -0.93 -22.65
CA LEU A 16 -0.36 -0.84 -21.21
C LEU A 16 -1.73 -1.41 -20.85
N HIS A 17 -2.77 -0.98 -21.57
CA HIS A 17 -4.12 -1.51 -21.41
C HIS A 17 -4.16 -3.04 -21.64
N SER A 18 -3.47 -3.55 -22.68
CA SER A 18 -3.35 -4.99 -22.90
C SER A 18 -2.58 -5.71 -21.79
N HIS A 19 -1.57 -5.06 -21.19
CA HIS A 19 -0.81 -5.61 -20.08
C HIS A 19 -1.68 -5.72 -18.81
N ILE A 20 -2.40 -4.65 -18.47
CA ILE A 20 -3.36 -4.62 -17.35
C ILE A 20 -4.44 -5.69 -17.54
N ALA A 21 -5.04 -5.77 -18.72
CA ALA A 21 -6.04 -6.79 -19.04
C ALA A 21 -5.49 -8.24 -18.87
N LYS A 22 -4.20 -8.46 -19.16
CA LYS A 22 -3.54 -9.76 -18.94
C LYS A 22 -3.32 -10.04 -17.46
N ILE A 23 -2.86 -9.05 -16.68
CA ILE A 23 -2.66 -9.18 -15.22
C ILE A 23 -3.96 -9.58 -14.53
N LEU A 24 -5.06 -8.93 -14.92
CA LEU A 24 -6.38 -9.13 -14.30
C LEU A 24 -7.18 -10.27 -14.95
N HIS A 25 -6.62 -10.95 -15.95
CA HIS A 25 -7.32 -11.98 -16.73
C HIS A 25 -8.71 -11.52 -17.21
N VAL A 26 -8.79 -10.31 -17.75
CA VAL A 26 -10.03 -9.75 -18.31
C VAL A 26 -10.42 -10.57 -19.54
N GLY A 27 -11.66 -11.08 -19.52
CA GLY A 27 -12.24 -11.84 -20.64
C GLY A 27 -12.88 -10.92 -21.67
N GLU A 28 -13.89 -11.40 -22.39
CA GLU A 28 -14.67 -10.57 -23.32
C GLU A 28 -15.51 -9.48 -22.63
N LYS A 29 -15.74 -9.62 -21.31
CA LYS A 29 -16.44 -8.63 -20.47
C LYS A 29 -15.66 -8.45 -19.18
N ILE A 30 -15.61 -7.20 -18.71
CA ILE A 30 -15.10 -6.86 -17.39
C ILE A 30 -16.23 -7.06 -16.36
N ASP A 31 -15.89 -7.68 -15.23
CA ASP A 31 -16.76 -7.79 -14.06
C ASP A 31 -16.40 -6.69 -13.03
N ARG A 32 -17.22 -6.56 -11.98
CA ARG A 32 -17.05 -5.49 -10.98
C ARG A 32 -15.70 -5.59 -10.27
N ASP A 33 -15.28 -6.79 -9.88
CA ASP A 33 -14.04 -6.99 -9.13
C ASP A 33 -12.83 -6.58 -9.99
N LYS A 34 -12.82 -6.97 -11.27
CA LYS A 34 -11.76 -6.57 -12.20
C LYS A 34 -11.76 -5.07 -12.49
N ALA A 35 -12.94 -4.45 -12.58
CA ALA A 35 -13.02 -2.99 -12.72
C ALA A 35 -12.42 -2.28 -11.50
N LEU A 36 -12.76 -2.74 -10.29
CA LEU A 36 -12.18 -2.24 -9.05
C LEU A 36 -10.65 -2.44 -9.03
N HIS A 37 -10.15 -3.65 -9.31
CA HIS A 37 -8.72 -3.91 -9.41
C HIS A 37 -8.02 -3.07 -10.49
N THR A 38 -8.71 -2.76 -11.59
CA THR A 38 -8.19 -1.85 -12.62
C THR A 38 -8.05 -0.42 -12.07
N ILE A 39 -9.05 0.06 -11.33
CA ILE A 39 -8.97 1.37 -10.65
C ILE A 39 -7.81 1.39 -9.64
N LEU A 40 -7.59 0.30 -8.90
CA LEU A 40 -6.46 0.19 -7.96
C LEU A 40 -5.11 0.26 -8.66
N LEU A 41 -4.97 -0.41 -9.80
CA LEU A 41 -3.77 -0.31 -10.64
C LEU A 41 -3.58 1.13 -11.16
N TYR A 42 -4.64 1.78 -11.66
CA TYR A 42 -4.57 3.18 -12.09
C TYR A 42 -4.21 4.12 -10.96
N GLY A 43 -4.78 3.91 -9.76
CA GLY A 43 -4.45 4.71 -8.58
C GLY A 43 -2.99 4.58 -8.18
N GLY A 44 -2.45 3.34 -8.19
CA GLY A 44 -1.03 3.11 -8.00
C GLY A 44 -0.17 3.79 -9.07
N MET A 45 -0.52 3.66 -10.34
CA MET A 45 0.22 4.32 -11.42
C MET A 45 0.23 5.86 -11.27
N LEU A 46 -0.92 6.46 -10.94
CA LEU A 46 -1.01 7.89 -10.69
C LEU A 46 -0.17 8.29 -9.47
N ALA A 47 -0.28 7.59 -8.34
CA ALA A 47 0.52 7.87 -7.15
C ALA A 47 2.03 7.85 -7.47
N GLU A 48 2.51 6.88 -8.26
CA GLU A 48 3.91 6.82 -8.68
C GLU A 48 4.35 8.06 -9.47
N THR A 49 3.50 8.53 -10.39
CA THR A 49 3.81 9.73 -11.17
C THR A 49 3.76 11.00 -10.32
N LEU A 50 2.89 11.04 -9.31
CA LEU A 50 2.73 12.20 -8.43
C LEU A 50 3.95 12.43 -7.54
N PHE A 51 4.61 11.35 -7.09
CA PHE A 51 5.79 11.44 -6.24
C PHE A 51 7.05 12.02 -6.92
N GLU A 52 7.04 12.26 -8.24
CA GLU A 52 8.14 13.00 -8.89
C GLU A 52 8.02 14.52 -8.75
N TYR A 53 6.84 15.04 -8.42
CA TYR A 53 6.63 16.47 -8.31
C TYR A 53 7.08 16.98 -6.93
N GLU A 54 7.57 18.23 -6.89
CA GLU A 54 7.99 18.88 -5.63
C GLU A 54 6.82 19.10 -4.66
N GLU A 55 5.63 19.39 -5.20
CA GLU A 55 4.38 19.61 -4.46
C GLU A 55 3.34 18.56 -4.90
N PRO A 56 3.48 17.29 -4.48
CA PRO A 56 2.68 16.18 -4.99
C PRO A 56 1.19 16.30 -4.64
N ASP A 57 0.87 16.97 -3.52
CA ASP A 57 -0.50 17.26 -3.07
C ASP A 57 -1.23 18.22 -4.02
N ILE A 58 -0.59 19.32 -4.40
CA ILE A 58 -1.14 20.31 -5.32
C ILE A 58 -1.36 19.69 -6.71
N VAL A 59 -0.39 18.90 -7.19
CA VAL A 59 -0.51 18.23 -8.49
C VAL A 59 -1.61 17.17 -8.45
N MET A 60 -1.72 16.42 -7.35
CA MET A 60 -2.79 15.43 -7.16
C MET A 60 -4.18 16.08 -7.27
N GLU A 61 -4.41 17.19 -6.58
CA GLU A 61 -5.68 17.94 -6.67
C GLU A 61 -5.97 18.39 -8.11
N GLN A 62 -4.98 18.97 -8.79
CA GLN A 62 -5.13 19.41 -10.18
C GLN A 62 -5.43 18.24 -11.12
N THR A 63 -4.79 17.09 -10.93
CA THR A 63 -5.05 15.87 -11.69
C THR A 63 -6.47 15.37 -11.46
N PHE A 64 -6.97 15.38 -10.23
CA PHE A 64 -8.37 15.01 -9.95
C PHE A 64 -9.36 15.97 -10.61
N PHE A 65 -9.14 17.28 -10.51
CA PHE A 65 -9.98 18.28 -11.19
C PHE A 65 -9.98 18.09 -12.70
N ARG A 66 -8.82 17.79 -13.29
CA ARG A 66 -8.68 17.54 -14.72
C ARG A 66 -9.42 16.28 -15.15
N ILE A 67 -9.29 15.18 -14.41
CA ILE A 67 -10.01 13.93 -14.72
C ILE A 67 -11.53 14.16 -14.60
N ALA A 68 -11.97 14.86 -13.56
CA ALA A 68 -13.39 15.22 -13.35
C ALA A 68 -13.94 16.04 -14.52
N ASP A 69 -13.21 17.08 -14.97
CA ASP A 69 -13.58 17.92 -16.11
C ASP A 69 -13.66 17.11 -17.41
N LEU A 70 -12.68 16.24 -17.68
CA LEU A 70 -12.65 15.39 -18.87
C LEU A 70 -13.77 14.33 -18.87
N LEU A 71 -14.19 13.86 -17.70
CA LEU A 71 -15.33 12.95 -17.53
C LEU A 71 -16.68 13.67 -17.48
N GLU A 72 -16.69 15.00 -17.47
CA GLU A 72 -17.87 15.85 -17.26
C GLU A 72 -18.69 15.42 -16.02
N THR A 73 -18.00 15.07 -14.93
CA THR A 73 -18.63 14.53 -13.72
C THR A 73 -17.94 14.98 -12.44
N GLU A 74 -18.68 15.00 -11.34
CA GLU A 74 -18.12 15.21 -10.00
C GLU A 74 -18.01 13.85 -9.27
N PRO A 75 -17.03 13.68 -8.37
CA PRO A 75 -16.94 12.46 -7.56
C PRO A 75 -18.18 12.30 -6.69
N GLU A 76 -18.64 11.06 -6.56
CA GLU A 76 -19.81 10.73 -5.75
C GLU A 76 -19.62 11.19 -4.28
N GLN A 77 -20.60 11.93 -3.76
CA GLN A 77 -20.62 12.44 -2.39
C GLN A 77 -21.26 11.40 -1.46
N VAL A 78 -20.53 10.31 -1.22
CA VAL A 78 -20.89 9.27 -0.24
C VAL A 78 -19.94 9.33 0.94
N GLU A 79 -20.45 8.95 2.12
CA GLU A 79 -19.63 8.79 3.33
C GLU A 79 -18.55 7.73 3.08
N ILE A 80 -17.37 7.92 3.70
CA ILE A 80 -16.22 7.03 3.51
C ILE A 80 -16.58 5.59 3.90
N GLU A 81 -17.36 5.39 4.96
CA GLU A 81 -17.78 4.07 5.42
C GLU A 81 -18.59 3.33 4.35
N GLN A 82 -19.42 4.06 3.60
CA GLN A 82 -20.18 3.49 2.50
C GLN A 82 -19.28 3.16 1.32
N LEU A 83 -18.27 3.99 1.04
CA LEU A 83 -17.28 3.74 0.00
C LEU A 83 -16.39 2.53 0.31
N LEU A 84 -16.02 2.34 1.58
CA LEU A 84 -15.23 1.21 2.07
C LEU A 84 -15.96 -0.13 1.85
N GLU A 85 -17.29 -0.16 1.82
CA GLU A 85 -18.04 -1.37 1.43
C GLU A 85 -17.83 -1.77 -0.05
N PHE A 86 -17.35 -0.85 -0.89
CA PHE A 86 -17.03 -1.10 -2.30
C PHE A 86 -15.55 -1.38 -2.56
N LEU A 87 -14.67 -0.92 -1.67
CA LEU A 87 -13.23 -1.16 -1.77
C LEU A 87 -12.89 -2.58 -1.29
N PRO A 88 -11.88 -3.25 -1.87
CA PRO A 88 -11.36 -4.46 -1.27
C PRO A 88 -10.68 -4.16 0.07
N ASP A 89 -10.26 -5.21 0.78
CA ASP A 89 -9.52 -5.01 2.02
C ASP A 89 -8.18 -4.27 1.78
N MET A 90 -7.67 -3.60 2.82
CA MET A 90 -6.50 -2.72 2.69
C MET A 90 -5.23 -3.45 2.24
N VAL A 91 -5.14 -4.75 2.50
CA VAL A 91 -4.00 -5.58 2.09
C VAL A 91 -4.07 -5.84 0.58
N GLU A 92 -5.26 -6.15 0.07
CA GLU A 92 -5.50 -6.26 -1.36
C GLU A 92 -5.33 -4.90 -2.08
N MET A 93 -5.75 -3.81 -1.45
CA MET A 93 -5.55 -2.45 -1.95
C MET A 93 -4.06 -2.11 -2.10
N ASP A 94 -3.25 -2.35 -1.07
CA ASP A 94 -1.79 -2.22 -1.14
C ASP A 94 -1.20 -3.08 -2.27
N PHE A 95 -1.60 -4.35 -2.36
CA PHE A 95 -1.09 -5.25 -3.38
C PHE A 95 -1.33 -4.76 -4.81
N PHE A 96 -2.54 -4.27 -5.13
CA PHE A 96 -2.84 -3.79 -6.47
C PHE A 96 -2.26 -2.39 -6.73
N THR A 97 -2.25 -1.50 -5.75
CA THR A 97 -1.63 -0.18 -5.94
C THR A 97 -0.11 -0.32 -6.15
N GLU A 98 0.58 -1.18 -5.40
CA GLU A 98 2.01 -1.48 -5.62
C GLU A 98 2.28 -2.07 -7.00
N LYS A 99 1.42 -2.98 -7.48
CA LYS A 99 1.51 -3.46 -8.87
C LYS A 99 1.34 -2.33 -9.87
N GLY A 100 0.40 -1.42 -9.64
CA GLY A 100 0.21 -0.23 -10.47
C GLY A 100 1.48 0.61 -10.54
N ARG A 101 2.08 0.91 -9.38
CA ARG A 101 3.34 1.66 -9.29
C ARG A 101 4.48 0.98 -10.05
N HIS A 102 4.60 -0.35 -9.94
CA HIS A 102 5.59 -1.11 -10.70
C HIS A 102 5.38 -1.00 -12.22
N ILE A 103 4.12 -1.12 -12.68
CA ILE A 103 3.76 -0.95 -14.09
C ILE A 103 4.14 0.46 -14.59
N ALA A 104 3.94 1.50 -13.78
CA ALA A 104 4.34 2.87 -14.12
C ALA A 104 5.86 2.99 -14.33
N ARG A 105 6.67 2.43 -13.42
CA ARG A 105 8.14 2.39 -13.56
C ARG A 105 8.63 1.54 -14.74
N GLU A 106 7.96 0.42 -15.04
CA GLU A 106 8.28 -0.36 -16.23
C GLU A 106 7.95 0.39 -17.54
N ALA A 107 6.88 1.19 -17.53
CA ALA A 107 6.46 2.00 -18.66
C ALA A 107 7.36 3.23 -18.86
N GLU A 108 7.81 3.87 -17.76
CA GLU A 108 8.72 5.02 -17.75
C GLU A 108 9.95 4.79 -18.65
N ASN A 109 10.59 3.62 -18.50
CA ASN A 109 11.80 3.24 -19.23
C ASN A 109 11.62 3.15 -20.76
N GLN A 110 10.38 3.23 -21.26
CA GLN A 110 10.04 3.09 -22.67
C GLN A 110 9.51 4.39 -23.30
N LEU A 111 9.43 5.48 -22.52
CA LEU A 111 8.82 6.74 -22.93
C LEU A 111 9.82 7.90 -22.85
N ASP A 112 9.76 8.82 -23.81
CA ASP A 112 10.74 9.91 -23.95
C ASP A 112 10.71 10.90 -22.79
N LYS A 113 9.53 11.14 -22.20
CA LYS A 113 9.38 12.01 -21.00
C LYS A 113 9.20 11.22 -19.71
N GLY A 114 9.52 9.93 -19.70
CA GLY A 114 9.43 9.10 -18.50
C GLY A 114 8.03 9.13 -17.86
N LEU A 115 7.97 9.44 -16.56
CA LEU A 115 6.72 9.41 -15.79
C LEU A 115 5.71 10.50 -16.19
N ASP A 116 6.13 11.62 -16.77
CA ASP A 116 5.21 12.62 -17.32
C ASP A 116 4.35 12.03 -18.46
N ASP A 117 4.96 11.22 -19.33
CA ASP A 117 4.21 10.54 -20.40
C ASP A 117 3.30 9.44 -19.82
N VAL A 118 3.74 8.74 -18.77
CA VAL A 118 2.91 7.75 -18.05
C VAL A 118 1.69 8.42 -17.44
N HIS A 119 1.85 9.58 -16.79
CA HIS A 119 0.77 10.35 -16.18
C HIS A 119 -0.35 10.65 -17.19
N GLU A 120 0.03 11.18 -18.35
CA GLU A 120 -0.91 11.47 -19.44
C GLU A 120 -1.58 10.22 -20.00
N ILE A 121 -0.85 9.11 -20.12
CA ILE A 121 -1.40 7.84 -20.58
C ILE A 121 -2.45 7.31 -19.60
N VAL A 122 -2.16 7.33 -18.30
CA VAL A 122 -3.08 6.80 -17.26
C VAL A 122 -4.36 7.63 -17.21
N ILE A 123 -4.27 8.96 -17.27
CA ILE A 123 -5.46 9.82 -17.43
C ILE A 123 -6.26 9.40 -18.67
N GLY A 124 -5.58 9.19 -19.79
CA GLY A 124 -6.20 8.73 -21.04
C GLY A 124 -6.93 7.38 -20.91
N LEU A 125 -6.38 6.45 -20.14
CA LEU A 125 -7.03 5.16 -19.85
C LEU A 125 -8.27 5.33 -18.97
N ILE A 126 -8.17 6.12 -17.90
CA ILE A 126 -9.28 6.40 -16.97
C ILE A 126 -10.48 7.00 -17.72
N ILE A 127 -10.25 8.03 -18.55
CA ILE A 127 -11.33 8.71 -19.27
C ILE A 127 -11.94 7.85 -20.40
N SER A 128 -11.23 6.80 -20.84
CA SER A 128 -11.75 5.82 -21.80
C SER A 128 -12.59 4.75 -21.10
N ASP A 129 -12.08 4.20 -19.99
CA ASP A 129 -12.63 3.01 -19.36
C ASP A 129 -13.87 3.30 -18.52
N PHE A 130 -13.87 4.41 -17.75
CA PHE A 130 -14.98 4.68 -16.81
C PHE A 130 -16.34 4.83 -17.53
N PRO A 131 -16.44 5.58 -18.64
CA PRO A 131 -17.69 5.65 -19.40
C PRO A 131 -18.09 4.30 -20.02
N GLU A 132 -17.13 3.54 -20.56
CA GLU A 132 -17.39 2.23 -21.18
C GLU A 132 -18.02 1.27 -20.16
N TRP A 133 -17.46 1.21 -18.95
CA TRP A 133 -17.97 0.30 -17.93
C TRP A 133 -19.36 0.70 -17.44
N HIS A 134 -19.65 2.01 -17.40
CA HIS A 134 -20.98 2.52 -17.08
C HIS A 134 -22.02 2.14 -18.16
N GLU A 135 -21.71 2.37 -19.44
CA GLU A 135 -22.61 2.08 -20.56
C GLU A 135 -22.95 0.58 -20.69
N HIS A 136 -21.99 -0.28 -20.37
CA HIS A 136 -22.20 -1.73 -20.42
C HIS A 136 -23.06 -2.27 -19.26
N GLY A 137 -23.36 -1.45 -18.24
CA GLY A 137 -24.27 -1.77 -17.13
C GLY A 137 -23.87 -3.00 -16.31
N ALA A 138 -22.64 -3.51 -16.51
CA ALA A 138 -22.23 -4.82 -16.03
C ALA A 138 -21.64 -4.79 -14.62
N ILE A 139 -21.22 -3.62 -14.13
CA ILE A 139 -20.43 -3.50 -12.90
C ILE A 139 -21.07 -2.71 -11.76
N ASP A 140 -22.30 -2.19 -11.92
CA ASP A 140 -23.02 -1.39 -10.91
C ASP A 140 -22.18 -0.23 -10.32
N MET A 141 -21.35 0.38 -11.17
CA MET A 141 -20.54 1.55 -10.84
C MET A 141 -20.86 2.67 -11.83
N THR A 142 -21.22 3.84 -11.30
CA THR A 142 -21.36 5.07 -12.08
C THR A 142 -19.97 5.67 -12.32
N VAL A 143 -19.83 6.53 -13.34
CA VAL A 143 -18.57 7.25 -13.58
C VAL A 143 -18.16 8.05 -12.34
N ALA A 144 -19.11 8.74 -11.69
CA ALA A 144 -18.90 9.46 -10.44
C ALA A 144 -18.37 8.56 -9.29
N ARG A 145 -18.87 7.32 -9.20
CA ARG A 145 -18.40 6.34 -8.22
C ARG A 145 -16.99 5.86 -8.53
N CYS A 146 -16.72 5.52 -9.79
CA CYS A 146 -15.36 5.15 -10.23
C CYS A 146 -14.35 6.26 -9.92
N LEU A 147 -14.72 7.52 -10.18
CA LEU A 147 -13.88 8.68 -9.87
C LEU A 147 -13.63 8.82 -8.37
N ARG A 148 -14.66 8.69 -7.53
CA ARG A 148 -14.51 8.74 -6.06
C ARG A 148 -13.59 7.62 -5.56
N VAL A 149 -13.77 6.39 -6.04
CA VAL A 149 -12.92 5.23 -5.71
C VAL A 149 -11.47 5.48 -6.14
N LEU A 150 -11.24 6.01 -7.34
CA LEU A 150 -9.90 6.33 -7.83
C LEU A 150 -9.21 7.37 -6.94
N MET A 151 -9.90 8.45 -6.57
CA MET A 151 -9.34 9.49 -5.71
C MET A 151 -8.92 8.92 -4.36
N GLU A 152 -9.81 8.16 -3.72
CA GLU A 152 -9.53 7.51 -2.43
C GLU A 152 -8.35 6.52 -2.54
N THR A 153 -8.25 5.84 -3.68
CA THR A 153 -7.16 4.92 -3.96
C THR A 153 -5.81 5.63 -4.02
N VAL A 154 -5.74 6.73 -4.77
CA VAL A 154 -4.51 7.51 -4.90
C VAL A 154 -4.10 8.10 -3.54
N ILE A 155 -5.06 8.65 -2.79
CA ILE A 155 -4.81 9.23 -1.45
C ILE A 155 -4.30 8.15 -0.49
N THR A 156 -4.98 7.01 -0.39
CA THR A 156 -4.57 5.91 0.51
C THR A 156 -3.20 5.37 0.11
N CYS A 157 -2.93 5.21 -1.19
CA CYS A 157 -1.62 4.80 -1.68
C CYS A 157 -0.52 5.81 -1.30
N ALA A 158 -0.81 7.11 -1.41
CA ALA A 158 0.11 8.15 -1.00
C ALA A 158 0.40 8.10 0.51
N ILE A 159 -0.64 7.94 1.34
CA ILE A 159 -0.50 7.77 2.79
C ILE A 159 0.37 6.55 3.13
N PHE A 160 0.15 5.40 2.49
CA PHE A 160 0.96 4.20 2.72
C PHE A 160 2.45 4.44 2.44
N GLU A 161 2.78 5.15 1.38
CA GLU A 161 4.16 5.39 1.00
C GLU A 161 4.85 6.45 1.85
N THR A 162 4.16 7.54 2.17
CA THR A 162 4.65 8.58 3.07
C THR A 162 4.84 7.99 4.48
N ALA A 163 3.85 7.29 5.02
CA ALA A 163 3.94 6.65 6.33
C ALA A 163 5.12 5.67 6.40
N ALA A 164 5.32 4.85 5.37
CA ALA A 164 6.43 3.90 5.35
C ALA A 164 7.81 4.58 5.35
N SER A 165 7.96 5.78 4.77
CA SER A 165 9.20 6.57 4.87
C SER A 165 9.32 7.21 6.25
N GLU A 166 8.32 7.98 6.67
CA GLU A 166 8.34 8.76 7.91
C GLU A 166 8.56 7.86 9.14
N PHE A 167 7.94 6.68 9.18
CA PHE A 167 8.12 5.75 10.30
C PHE A 167 9.52 5.12 10.33
N CYS A 168 10.15 4.93 9.17
CA CYS A 168 11.55 4.52 9.14
C CYS A 168 12.45 5.64 9.66
N ASP A 169 12.18 6.89 9.26
CA ASP A 169 12.97 8.05 9.70
C ASP A 169 12.83 8.28 11.20
N ILE A 170 11.60 8.27 11.75
CA ILE A 170 11.34 8.33 13.20
C ILE A 170 12.15 7.25 13.95
N LEU A 171 12.15 6.01 13.46
CA LEU A 171 12.90 4.94 14.12
C LEU A 171 14.41 5.13 14.05
N ILE A 172 14.92 5.62 12.93
CA ILE A 172 16.35 5.84 12.76
C ILE A 172 16.82 7.00 13.64
N ASP A 173 16.09 8.11 13.61
CA ASP A 173 16.50 9.36 14.24
C ASP A 173 16.17 9.40 15.74
N ASP A 174 14.99 8.94 16.15
CA ASP A 174 14.51 9.09 17.52
C ASP A 174 14.75 7.85 18.39
N PHE A 175 14.93 6.66 17.79
CA PHE A 175 15.11 5.42 18.57
C PHE A 175 16.49 4.80 18.38
N ILE A 176 16.84 4.41 17.15
CA ILE A 176 18.11 3.70 16.87
C ILE A 176 19.31 4.60 17.20
N SER A 177 19.25 5.89 16.83
CA SER A 177 20.29 6.87 17.16
C SER A 177 20.41 7.12 18.67
N GLU A 178 19.34 6.92 19.44
CA GLU A 178 19.34 7.00 20.91
C GLU A 178 19.83 5.71 21.59
N GLY A 179 20.13 4.67 20.82
CA GLY A 179 20.76 3.43 21.30
C GLY A 179 19.83 2.22 21.36
N TRP A 180 18.59 2.34 20.86
CA TRP A 180 17.71 1.18 20.67
C TRP A 180 18.30 0.21 19.64
N GLY A 181 18.13 -1.08 19.89
CA GLY A 181 18.55 -2.13 18.95
C GLY A 181 17.72 -2.09 17.66
N VAL A 182 18.36 -2.23 16.50
CA VAL A 182 17.66 -2.35 15.21
C VAL A 182 16.72 -3.56 15.21
N ASP A 183 17.13 -4.65 15.85
CA ASP A 183 16.32 -5.84 16.05
C ASP A 183 15.06 -5.58 16.90
N ILE A 184 15.21 -4.82 17.99
CA ILE A 184 14.08 -4.42 18.84
C ILE A 184 13.12 -3.51 18.05
N SER A 185 13.68 -2.57 17.28
CA SER A 185 12.92 -1.63 16.44
C SER A 185 12.07 -2.34 15.38
N LEU A 186 12.67 -3.30 14.69
CA LEU A 186 11.99 -4.14 13.70
C LEU A 186 10.86 -4.95 14.34
N ALA A 187 11.12 -5.58 15.49
CA ALA A 187 10.11 -6.35 16.21
C ALA A 187 8.95 -5.46 16.72
N ALA A 188 9.26 -4.25 17.21
CA ALA A 188 8.27 -3.30 17.71
C ALA A 188 7.32 -2.82 16.61
N LEU A 189 7.84 -2.45 15.42
CA LEU A 189 6.99 -2.09 14.28
C LEU A 189 6.06 -3.23 13.86
N ALA A 190 6.61 -4.44 13.68
CA ALA A 190 5.81 -5.58 13.24
C ALA A 190 4.73 -5.96 14.28
N ALA A 191 5.05 -5.80 15.56
CA ALA A 191 4.08 -5.97 16.64
C ALA A 191 3.00 -4.88 16.63
N LEU A 192 3.36 -3.61 16.40
CA LEU A 192 2.41 -2.50 16.32
C LEU A 192 1.46 -2.64 15.13
N ALA A 193 1.96 -3.10 13.97
CA ALA A 193 1.10 -3.47 12.84
C ALA A 193 0.07 -4.54 13.23
N ALA A 194 0.47 -5.55 14.01
CA ALA A 194 -0.46 -6.54 14.54
C ALA A 194 -1.49 -5.94 15.51
N VAL A 195 -1.07 -5.02 16.39
CA VAL A 195 -1.98 -4.33 17.33
C VAL A 195 -3.08 -3.60 16.56
N TYR A 196 -2.72 -2.75 15.60
CA TYR A 196 -3.72 -2.06 14.76
C TYR A 196 -4.61 -3.03 13.99
N GLY A 197 -4.04 -4.11 13.46
CA GLY A 197 -4.82 -5.13 12.74
C GLY A 197 -5.83 -5.86 13.64
N LEU A 198 -5.45 -6.18 14.88
CA LEU A 198 -6.34 -6.80 15.86
C LEU A 198 -7.45 -5.84 16.31
N GLU A 199 -7.11 -4.58 16.59
CA GLU A 199 -8.07 -3.54 16.94
C GLU A 199 -9.08 -3.34 15.79
N GLY A 200 -8.62 -3.29 14.53
CA GLY A 200 -9.48 -3.19 13.36
C GLY A 200 -10.41 -4.39 13.16
N ILE A 201 -9.93 -5.62 13.39
CA ILE A 201 -10.78 -6.82 13.35
C ILE A 201 -11.83 -6.79 14.46
N ALA A 202 -11.44 -6.39 15.67
CA ALA A 202 -12.37 -6.26 16.79
C ALA A 202 -13.47 -5.23 16.49
N GLU A 203 -13.12 -4.09 15.90
CA GLU A 203 -14.07 -3.06 15.48
C GLU A 203 -15.05 -3.57 14.42
N GLN A 204 -14.54 -4.19 13.35
CA GLN A 204 -15.38 -4.81 12.29
C GLN A 204 -16.34 -5.86 12.85
N LYS A 205 -15.90 -6.61 13.86
CA LYS A 205 -16.71 -7.62 14.55
C LYS A 205 -17.61 -7.06 15.64
N LYS A 206 -17.68 -5.73 15.81
CA LYS A 206 -18.47 -5.06 16.86
C LYS A 206 -18.13 -5.58 18.26
N ASN A 207 -16.83 -5.73 18.52
CA ASN A 207 -16.26 -6.25 19.77
C ASN A 207 -16.60 -7.72 20.08
N ALA A 208 -16.93 -8.53 19.07
CA ALA A 208 -16.90 -9.98 19.24
C ALA A 208 -15.45 -10.49 19.31
N ALA A 209 -15.24 -11.61 19.99
CA ALA A 209 -13.91 -12.15 20.21
C ALA A 209 -13.17 -12.42 18.89
N VAL A 210 -11.93 -11.94 18.80
CA VAL A 210 -11.01 -12.27 17.71
C VAL A 210 -10.64 -13.75 17.81
N THR A 211 -10.88 -14.49 16.73
CA THR A 211 -10.62 -15.94 16.67
C THR A 211 -9.18 -16.20 16.23
N GLU A 212 -8.70 -17.41 16.50
CA GLU A 212 -7.38 -17.86 16.01
C GLU A 212 -7.30 -17.90 14.46
N ASP A 213 -8.44 -18.09 13.78
CA ASP A 213 -8.49 -18.01 12.32
C ASP A 213 -8.30 -16.58 11.81
N ASP A 214 -8.85 -15.58 12.51
CA ASP A 214 -8.63 -14.17 12.18
C ASP A 214 -7.17 -13.77 12.38
N LYS A 215 -6.58 -14.19 13.51
CA LYS A 215 -5.16 -13.95 13.80
C LYS A 215 -4.25 -14.58 12.75
N ARG A 216 -4.57 -15.80 12.30
CA ARG A 216 -3.82 -16.47 11.23
C ARG A 216 -3.96 -15.75 9.90
N LYS A 217 -5.16 -15.29 9.54
CA LYS A 217 -5.37 -14.47 8.33
C LYS A 217 -4.55 -13.18 8.41
N LEU A 218 -4.67 -12.45 9.51
CA LEU A 218 -3.95 -11.20 9.76
C LEU A 218 -2.44 -11.39 9.68
N HIS A 219 -1.91 -12.45 10.29
CA HIS A 219 -0.50 -12.82 10.18
C HIS A 219 -0.08 -12.97 8.72
N ASP A 220 -0.77 -13.80 7.95
CA ASP A 220 -0.41 -14.07 6.55
C ASP A 220 -0.51 -12.81 5.69
N ASP A 221 -1.48 -11.95 5.97
CA ASP A 221 -1.71 -10.71 5.24
C ASP A 221 -0.61 -9.67 5.53
N LEU A 222 -0.29 -9.41 6.81
CA LEU A 222 0.79 -8.47 7.16
C LEU A 222 2.17 -8.96 6.71
N VAL A 223 2.41 -10.28 6.73
CA VAL A 223 3.65 -10.87 6.18
C VAL A 223 3.76 -10.63 4.67
N LYS A 224 2.67 -10.73 3.90
CA LYS A 224 2.70 -10.41 2.47
C LYS A 224 3.08 -8.96 2.22
N VAL A 225 2.53 -8.03 3.01
CA VAL A 225 2.84 -6.59 2.91
C VAL A 225 4.33 -6.34 3.19
N MET A 226 4.84 -6.81 4.33
CA MET A 226 6.27 -6.67 4.68
C MET A 226 7.19 -7.30 3.62
N GLN A 227 6.85 -8.50 3.16
CA GLN A 227 7.61 -9.21 2.14
C GLN A 227 7.59 -8.46 0.79
N GLY A 228 6.45 -7.90 0.42
CA GLY A 228 6.32 -7.06 -0.78
C GLY A 228 7.29 -5.89 -0.75
N GLU A 229 7.33 -5.18 0.37
CA GLU A 229 8.23 -4.04 0.55
C GLU A 229 9.71 -4.43 0.55
N VAL A 230 10.08 -5.53 1.21
CA VAL A 230 11.47 -6.04 1.15
C VAL A 230 11.87 -6.40 -0.27
N ASN A 231 11.01 -7.10 -1.01
CA ASN A 231 11.30 -7.48 -2.39
C ASN A 231 11.44 -6.27 -3.33
N ARG A 232 10.83 -5.13 -2.98
CA ARG A 232 10.93 -3.89 -3.75
C ARG A 232 12.29 -3.23 -3.60
N HIS A 233 12.85 -3.26 -2.38
CA HIS A 233 14.06 -2.49 -2.02
C HIS A 233 15.34 -3.32 -1.87
N ALA A 234 15.25 -4.61 -1.52
CA ALA A 234 16.41 -5.46 -1.29
C ALA A 234 16.87 -6.19 -2.57
N THR A 235 18.18 -6.18 -2.82
CA THR A 235 18.84 -6.91 -3.91
C THR A 235 18.98 -8.41 -3.61
N GLY A 236 17.88 -9.16 -3.59
CA GLY A 236 17.95 -10.61 -3.34
C GLY A 236 16.57 -11.27 -3.25
N LYS A 237 16.09 -11.79 -4.38
CA LYS A 237 14.71 -12.27 -4.55
C LYS A 237 14.37 -13.58 -3.80
N ASP A 238 13.10 -13.68 -3.41
CA ASP A 238 12.30 -14.91 -3.28
C ASP A 238 12.51 -15.84 -2.06
N SER A 239 12.63 -15.29 -0.85
CA SER A 239 12.32 -16.09 0.34
C SER A 239 10.82 -16.02 0.63
N LYS A 240 10.11 -17.16 0.69
CA LYS A 240 8.72 -17.20 1.19
C LYS A 240 8.76 -17.08 2.72
N TRP A 241 8.39 -15.91 3.24
CA TRP A 241 8.46 -15.65 4.68
C TRP A 241 7.51 -16.52 5.49
N THR A 242 6.36 -16.89 4.90
CA THR A 242 5.38 -17.80 5.52
C THR A 242 5.93 -19.19 5.84
N ALA A 243 7.11 -19.55 5.31
CA ALA A 243 7.79 -20.81 5.62
C ALA A 243 8.93 -20.65 6.65
N LEU A 244 9.21 -19.43 7.11
CA LEU A 244 10.24 -19.15 8.12
C LEU A 244 9.64 -19.32 9.52
N ASN A 245 10.46 -19.84 10.43
CA ASN A 245 10.13 -19.82 11.85
C ASN A 245 10.59 -18.50 12.46
N PRO A 246 9.79 -17.87 13.34
CA PRO A 246 10.25 -16.73 14.12
C PRO A 246 11.54 -17.04 14.91
N VAL A 247 12.37 -16.03 15.18
CA VAL A 247 13.52 -16.21 16.10
C VAL A 247 12.99 -16.62 17.48
N ASN A 248 13.48 -17.75 18.00
CA ASN A 248 12.97 -18.39 19.21
C ASN A 248 13.81 -18.02 20.46
N ASP A 249 14.17 -16.75 20.59
CA ASP A 249 14.86 -16.25 21.79
C ASP A 249 13.81 -15.77 22.81
N GLU A 250 13.37 -16.68 23.67
CA GLU A 250 12.43 -16.41 24.78
C GLU A 250 12.98 -15.43 25.83
N GLN A 251 14.26 -15.03 25.75
CA GLN A 251 14.96 -14.37 26.84
C GLN A 251 14.76 -12.86 26.96
N ASP A 252 14.13 -12.17 26.00
CA ASP A 252 14.12 -10.70 26.03
C ASP A 252 12.90 -10.03 25.36
N ASN A 253 11.70 -10.39 25.81
CA ASN A 253 10.47 -9.73 25.33
C ASN A 253 10.12 -8.44 26.09
N SER A 254 10.85 -8.07 27.15
CA SER A 254 10.57 -6.85 27.92
C SER A 254 10.92 -5.58 27.16
N HIS A 255 12.07 -5.55 26.48
CA HIS A 255 12.54 -4.34 25.79
C HIS A 255 11.72 -4.01 24.54
N TYR A 256 11.18 -5.00 23.85
CA TYR A 256 10.29 -4.74 22.71
C TYR A 256 8.95 -4.12 23.14
N HIS A 257 8.43 -4.49 24.31
CA HIS A 257 7.18 -3.91 24.82
C HIS A 257 7.33 -2.45 25.20
N GLU A 258 8.43 -2.10 25.88
CA GLU A 258 8.76 -0.72 26.23
C GLU A 258 8.84 0.15 24.96
N MET A 259 9.59 -0.31 23.96
CA MET A 259 9.69 0.40 22.68
C MET A 259 8.35 0.51 21.95
N LEU A 260 7.51 -0.53 21.96
CA LEU A 260 6.21 -0.50 21.28
C LEU A 260 5.31 0.59 21.85
N GLU A 261 5.30 0.78 23.17
CA GLU A 261 4.50 1.83 23.82
C GLU A 261 5.04 3.22 23.48
N GLU A 262 6.38 3.40 23.47
CA GLU A 262 7.01 4.67 23.10
C GLU A 262 6.84 5.00 21.60
N LEU A 263 6.86 4.00 20.73
CA LEU A 263 6.71 4.15 19.28
C LEU A 263 5.26 4.46 18.87
N ARG A 264 4.27 4.10 19.70
CA ARG A 264 2.86 4.26 19.36
C ARG A 264 2.47 5.73 19.22
N GLU A 265 2.88 6.59 20.16
CA GLU A 265 2.53 8.02 20.19
C GLU A 265 2.92 8.76 18.90
N PRO A 266 4.20 8.75 18.43
CA PRO A 266 4.57 9.48 17.22
C PRO A 266 3.89 8.93 15.95
N ILE A 267 3.58 7.63 15.91
CA ILE A 267 2.86 7.01 14.79
C ILE A 267 1.37 7.40 14.81
N GLU A 268 0.75 7.48 15.99
CA GLU A 268 -0.63 7.97 16.14
C GLU A 268 -0.74 9.43 15.73
N ASP A 269 0.19 10.28 16.18
CA ASP A 269 0.27 11.70 15.81
C ASP A 269 0.32 11.89 14.28
N PHE A 270 1.11 11.08 13.58
CA PHE A 270 1.16 11.08 12.12
C PHE A 270 -0.22 10.77 11.52
N PHE A 271 -0.86 9.66 11.95
CA PHE A 271 -2.14 9.24 11.38
C PHE A 271 -3.29 10.22 11.69
N GLU A 272 -3.26 10.85 12.86
CA GLU A 272 -4.18 11.94 13.19
C GLU A 272 -3.97 13.16 12.28
N HIS A 273 -2.71 13.52 12.01
CA HIS A 273 -2.38 14.64 11.15
C HIS A 273 -2.86 14.44 9.71
N VAL A 274 -2.68 13.24 9.15
CA VAL A 274 -3.14 12.91 7.78
C VAL A 274 -4.62 12.52 7.73
N GLY A 275 -5.32 12.48 8.87
CA GLY A 275 -6.74 12.13 8.94
C GLY A 275 -7.05 10.67 8.58
N PHE A 276 -6.10 9.75 8.77
CA PHE A 276 -6.25 8.36 8.36
C PHE A 276 -6.74 7.49 9.52
N GLY A 277 -8.06 7.33 9.62
CA GLY A 277 -8.73 6.64 10.73
C GLY A 277 -8.81 5.12 10.62
N ASP A 278 -8.63 4.54 9.43
CA ASP A 278 -8.85 3.10 9.21
C ASP A 278 -7.73 2.26 9.85
N LEU A 279 -8.08 1.49 10.90
CA LEU A 279 -7.12 0.68 11.66
C LEU A 279 -6.44 -0.39 10.81
N MET A 280 -7.13 -0.98 9.84
CA MET A 280 -6.53 -1.98 8.96
C MET A 280 -5.52 -1.32 8.00
N GLY A 281 -5.82 -0.13 7.50
CA GLY A 281 -4.92 0.70 6.72
C GLY A 281 -3.69 1.11 7.52
N ARG A 282 -3.86 1.51 8.79
CA ARG A 282 -2.74 1.79 9.70
C ARG A 282 -1.85 0.56 9.88
N ALA A 283 -2.45 -0.62 10.07
CA ALA A 283 -1.71 -1.88 10.15
C ALA A 283 -0.87 -2.15 8.90
N VAL A 284 -1.45 -1.93 7.70
CA VAL A 284 -0.75 -2.07 6.42
C VAL A 284 0.40 -1.05 6.30
N ALA A 285 0.17 0.21 6.61
CA ALA A 285 1.20 1.26 6.58
C ALA A 285 2.39 0.95 7.50
N VAL A 286 2.12 0.53 8.75
CA VAL A 286 3.18 0.13 9.70
C VAL A 286 3.89 -1.15 9.24
N ALA A 287 3.18 -2.11 8.65
CA ALA A 287 3.79 -3.30 8.06
C ALA A 287 4.70 -2.96 6.87
N LYS A 288 4.32 -1.99 6.02
CA LYS A 288 5.22 -1.48 4.97
C LYS A 288 6.47 -0.86 5.57
N ALA A 289 6.36 0.00 6.59
CA ALA A 289 7.51 0.55 7.29
C ALA A 289 8.45 -0.55 7.83
N ALA A 290 7.89 -1.60 8.43
CA ALA A 290 8.68 -2.75 8.92
C ALA A 290 9.44 -3.43 7.78
N GLY A 291 8.78 -3.70 6.65
CA GLY A 291 9.44 -4.27 5.48
C GLY A 291 10.53 -3.36 4.90
N ARG A 292 10.28 -2.05 4.81
CA ARG A 292 11.27 -1.06 4.34
C ARG A 292 12.50 -1.01 5.23
N LEU A 293 12.29 -1.02 6.56
CA LEU A 293 13.38 -1.03 7.53
C LEU A 293 14.18 -2.34 7.47
N VAL A 294 13.54 -3.50 7.23
CA VAL A 294 14.27 -4.76 6.96
C VAL A 294 15.15 -4.61 5.74
N ALA A 295 14.63 -4.06 4.63
CA ALA A 295 15.41 -3.88 3.41
C ALA A 295 16.62 -2.96 3.64
N ALA A 296 16.41 -1.81 4.30
CA ALA A 296 17.48 -0.88 4.66
C ALA A 296 18.54 -1.53 5.57
N SER A 297 18.09 -2.32 6.55
CA SER A 297 18.98 -2.99 7.52
C SER A 297 19.74 -4.19 6.95
N THR A 298 19.34 -4.69 5.77
CA THR A 298 19.89 -5.91 5.16
C THR A 298 20.53 -5.67 3.79
N ALA A 299 20.61 -4.40 3.35
CA ALA A 299 21.22 -4.01 2.09
C ALA A 299 22.71 -4.39 2.04
N ASP A 300 23.17 -4.81 0.85
CA ASP A 300 24.55 -5.28 0.64
C ASP A 300 25.61 -4.19 0.93
N ASP A 301 25.26 -2.92 0.72
CA ASP A 301 26.12 -1.75 0.95
C ASP A 301 25.72 -1.01 2.25
N GLY A 302 25.94 -1.63 3.41
CA GLY A 302 25.79 -0.98 4.73
C GLY A 302 24.75 -1.60 5.67
N GLY A 303 24.14 -2.73 5.29
CA GLY A 303 23.25 -3.48 6.16
C GLY A 303 23.96 -4.00 7.43
N TYR A 304 23.25 -3.94 8.55
CA TYR A 304 23.73 -4.35 9.87
C TYR A 304 23.45 -5.83 10.17
N MET A 305 22.61 -6.49 9.36
CA MET A 305 22.26 -7.91 9.56
C MET A 305 21.97 -8.64 8.24
N PRO A 306 22.10 -9.98 8.20
CA PRO A 306 21.68 -10.78 7.04
C PRO A 306 20.17 -10.69 6.80
N GLY A 307 19.75 -10.65 5.53
CA GLY A 307 18.34 -10.67 5.10
C GLY A 307 17.44 -11.58 5.92
N PRO A 308 17.68 -12.91 5.95
CA PRO A 308 16.85 -13.85 6.71
C PRO A 308 16.74 -13.55 8.20
N VAL A 309 17.76 -12.94 8.81
CA VAL A 309 17.72 -12.57 10.24
C VAL A 309 16.71 -11.44 10.47
N GLY A 310 16.74 -10.38 9.65
CA GLY A 310 15.75 -9.30 9.73
C GLY A 310 14.32 -9.81 9.54
N GLN A 311 14.12 -10.74 8.61
CA GLN A 311 12.83 -11.40 8.36
C GLN A 311 12.32 -12.18 9.57
N MET A 312 13.18 -12.97 10.22
CA MET A 312 12.78 -13.74 11.40
C MET A 312 12.51 -12.84 12.62
N ILE A 313 13.14 -11.67 12.71
CA ILE A 313 12.92 -10.68 13.78
C ILE A 313 11.53 -10.05 13.67
N VAL A 314 11.14 -9.56 12.48
CA VAL A 314 9.79 -9.00 12.29
C VAL A 314 8.70 -10.05 12.51
N LEU A 315 8.93 -11.30 12.07
CA LEU A 315 8.03 -12.43 12.34
C LEU A 315 7.90 -12.71 13.85
N ARG A 316 8.97 -12.54 14.63
CA ARG A 316 8.92 -12.66 16.10
C ARG A 316 8.03 -11.58 16.71
N GLY A 317 8.21 -10.31 16.33
CA GLY A 317 7.39 -9.21 16.84
C GLY A 317 5.90 -9.41 16.54
N LEU A 318 5.60 -9.74 15.27
CA LEU A 318 4.25 -10.04 14.81
C LEU A 318 3.64 -11.22 15.59
N HIS A 319 4.34 -12.35 15.69
CA HIS A 319 3.86 -13.52 16.41
C HIS A 319 3.64 -13.25 17.90
N ALA A 320 4.54 -12.49 18.55
CA ALA A 320 4.42 -12.14 19.96
C ALA A 320 3.16 -11.31 20.24
N ALA A 321 2.86 -10.32 19.37
CA ALA A 321 1.65 -9.51 19.49
C ALA A 321 0.37 -10.34 19.29
N LEU A 322 0.33 -11.21 18.27
CA LEU A 322 -0.84 -12.05 17.98
C LEU A 322 -1.09 -13.15 19.03
N SER A 323 -0.01 -13.63 19.66
CA SER A 323 -0.06 -14.69 20.67
C SER A 323 -0.42 -14.21 22.07
N LYS A 324 -0.39 -12.89 22.34
CA LYS A 324 -0.88 -12.36 23.61
C LYS A 324 -2.35 -12.76 23.75
N ARG A 325 -2.62 -13.58 24.77
CA ARG A 325 -3.98 -13.77 25.26
C ARG A 325 -4.42 -12.45 25.89
N GLU A 326 -5.64 -12.04 25.61
CA GLU A 326 -6.38 -11.09 26.44
C GLU A 326 -6.60 -11.74 27.82
N ASP A 327 -5.53 -11.84 28.62
CA ASP A 327 -5.61 -12.17 30.04
C ASP A 327 -5.32 -10.86 30.81
N ALA A 328 -6.35 -10.01 30.86
CA ALA A 328 -6.59 -9.02 31.92
C ALA A 328 -8.10 -8.83 32.10
#